data_AF-A0A2C5YXG4-F1
#
_entry.id   AF-A0A2C5YXG4-F1
#
_cell.length_a   1.000
_cell.length_b   1.000
_cell.length_c   1.000
_cell.angle_alpha   90.00
_cell.angle_beta   90.00
_cell.angle_gamma   90.00
#
_symmetry.space_group_name_H-M   'P 1'
#
loop_
_entity.id
_entity.type
_entity.pdbx_description
1 polymer ?
#
loop_
_entity_poly.entity_id
_entity_poly.type
_entity_poly.pdbx_seq_one_letter_code
_entity_poly.pdbx_strand_id
1 'polypeptide(L)' 'MTKGTSSFGKRHNKTHTLCRRCDNWGEKAKRRKTTGTGRMRYLKHVARRFQNGFQTGTPKGARGPTKREA' A
#
# COMPACT_ATOMS: atom_id res chain seq x y z
N MET A 1 17.21 16.72 -41.63
CA MET A 1 16.96 16.80 -40.17
C MET A 1 15.46 16.76 -39.91
N THR A 2 14.88 15.58 -39.71
CA THR A 2 13.46 15.44 -39.44
C THR A 2 13.23 15.41 -37.92
N LYS A 3 12.99 16.60 -37.36
CA LYS A 3 12.58 16.78 -35.96
C LYS A 3 11.04 16.74 -35.89
N GLY A 4 10.47 16.42 -34.72
CA GLY A 4 9.03 16.41 -34.52
C GLY A 4 8.40 15.04 -34.74
N THR A 5 7.23 14.98 -35.40
CA THR A 5 6.34 13.79 -35.46
C THR A 5 7.05 12.51 -35.91
N SER A 6 7.88 12.59 -36.95
CA SER A 6 8.66 11.47 -37.50
C SER A 6 9.68 10.88 -36.52
N SER A 7 10.13 11.66 -35.53
CA SER A 7 11.06 11.22 -34.49
C SER A 7 10.38 10.59 -33.27
N PHE A 8 9.11 10.91 -33.01
CA PHE A 8 8.36 10.37 -31.86
C PHE A 8 7.89 8.93 -32.09
N GLY A 9 7.56 8.56 -33.33
CA GLY A 9 7.11 7.21 -33.68
C GLY A 9 8.14 6.10 -33.44
N LYS A 10 9.43 6.45 -33.27
CA LYS A 10 10.54 5.52 -33.01
C LYS A 10 10.90 5.39 -31.53
N ARG A 11 10.13 5.98 -30.62
CA ARG A 11 10.44 5.98 -29.17
C ARG A 11 9.77 4.80 -28.45
N HIS A 12 10.28 3.59 -28.67
CA HIS A 12 9.81 2.37 -28.00
C HIS A 12 10.61 2.00 -26.74
N ASN A 13 11.80 2.58 -26.57
CA ASN A 13 12.67 2.26 -25.43
C ASN A 13 12.36 3.17 -24.24
N LYS A 14 12.24 2.60 -23.03
CA LYS A 14 12.02 3.37 -21.79
C LYS A 14 13.35 3.63 -21.08
N THR A 15 13.63 4.90 -20.80
CA THR A 15 14.85 5.34 -20.10
C THR A 15 14.70 5.38 -18.59
N HIS A 16 13.50 5.65 -18.08
CA HIS A 16 13.23 5.72 -16.64
C HIS A 16 12.46 4.50 -16.14
N THR A 17 12.88 4.01 -14.98
CA THR A 17 12.20 2.98 -14.20
C THR A 17 11.80 3.53 -12.84
N LEU A 18 10.80 2.91 -12.20
CA LEU A 18 10.26 3.41 -10.94
C LEU A 18 11.29 3.27 -9.81
N CYS A 19 11.89 4.38 -9.39
CA CYS A 19 12.81 4.42 -8.26
C CYS A 19 12.04 4.44 -6.94
N ARG A 20 12.16 3.38 -6.12
CA ARG A 20 11.52 3.30 -4.79
C ARG A 20 12.26 4.07 -3.68
N ARG A 21 13.50 4.51 -3.94
CA ARG A 21 14.42 5.07 -2.91
C ARG A 21 14.59 6.59 -3.02
N CYS A 22 14.29 7.16 -4.17
CA CYS A 22 14.51 8.57 -4.49
C CYS A 22 13.56 9.50 -3.72
N ASP A 23 12.49 8.96 -3.11
CA ASP A 23 11.47 9.73 -2.39
C ASP A 23 11.96 10.31 -1.05
N ASN A 24 13.16 9.95 -0.57
CA ASN A 24 13.66 10.33 0.76
C ASN A 24 14.50 11.60 0.82
N TRP A 25 14.76 12.28 -0.31
CA TRP A 25 15.54 13.53 -0.31
C TRP A 25 14.67 14.79 -0.31
N GLY A 26 13.42 14.70 -0.80
CA GLY A 26 12.49 15.83 -0.83
C GLY A 26 11.32 15.65 0.13
N GLU A 27 11.02 16.68 0.93
CA GLU A 27 9.91 16.65 1.89
C GLU A 27 8.56 16.35 1.23
N LYS A 28 8.29 16.96 0.07
CA LYS A 28 7.07 16.73 -0.72
C LYS A 28 6.95 15.29 -1.23
N ALA A 29 8.07 14.64 -1.55
CA ALA A 29 8.10 13.24 -2.00
C ALA A 29 7.83 12.30 -0.83
N LYS A 30 8.46 12.53 0.33
CA LYS A 30 8.16 11.83 1.59
C LYS A 30 6.68 11.89 1.90
N ARG A 31 6.07 13.09 1.93
CA ARG A 31 4.64 13.29 2.24
C ARG A 31 3.70 12.48 1.33
N ARG A 32 4.06 12.24 0.07
CA ARG A 32 3.22 11.49 -0.88
C ARG A 32 3.23 9.98 -0.63
N LYS A 33 4.23 9.46 0.09
CA LYS A 33 4.49 8.02 0.23
C LYS A 33 4.65 7.56 1.68
N THR A 34 4.39 8.42 2.67
CA THR A 34 4.46 8.08 4.09
C THR A 34 3.34 7.11 4.52
N THR A 35 3.56 6.46 5.67
CA THR A 35 2.54 5.66 6.36
C THR A 35 1.27 6.46 6.56
N GLY A 36 0.10 5.86 6.37
CA GLY A 36 -1.19 6.56 6.47
C GLY A 36 -1.80 6.95 5.14
N THR A 37 -1.00 7.12 4.08
CA THR A 37 -1.50 7.53 2.75
C THR A 37 -2.21 6.41 1.98
N GLY A 38 -1.94 5.14 2.33
CA GLY A 38 -2.52 3.96 1.69
C GLY A 38 -3.62 3.27 2.51
N ARG A 39 -4.11 2.14 2.01
CA ARG A 39 -5.25 1.40 2.59
C ARG A 39 -5.03 0.85 4.02
N MET A 40 -3.80 0.87 4.54
CA MET A 40 -3.42 0.44 5.89
C MET A 40 -4.15 -0.82 6.39
N ARG A 41 -4.12 -1.92 5.63
CA ARG A 41 -4.90 -3.15 5.94
C ARG A 41 -4.71 -3.64 7.38
N TYR A 42 -3.49 -3.60 7.89
CA TYR A 42 -3.20 -4.02 9.26
C TYR A 42 -3.45 -2.90 10.28
N LEU A 43 -2.75 -1.77 10.12
CA LEU A 43 -2.75 -0.66 11.09
C LEU A 43 -4.14 -0.05 11.32
N LYS A 44 -4.99 0.01 10.29
CA LYS A 44 -6.37 0.53 10.39
C LYS A 44 -7.19 -0.21 11.46
N HIS A 45 -6.94 -1.50 11.66
CA HIS A 45 -7.68 -2.31 12.64
C HIS A 45 -6.95 -2.45 13.98
N VAL A 46 -5.70 -1.98 14.12
CA VAL A 46 -4.94 -2.12 15.36
C VAL A 46 -5.57 -1.32 16.50
N ALA A 47 -5.92 -0.05 16.27
CA ALA A 47 -6.53 0.79 17.32
C ALA A 47 -7.84 0.19 17.88
N ARG A 48 -8.69 -0.34 17.00
CA ARG A 48 -9.92 -1.04 17.40
C ARG A 48 -9.62 -2.34 18.15
N ARG A 49 -8.64 -3.13 17.71
CA ARG A 49 -8.23 -4.36 18.40
C ARG A 49 -7.65 -4.07 19.78
N PHE A 50 -6.93 -2.97 19.94
CA PHE A 50 -6.41 -2.51 21.22
C PHE A 50 -7.53 -2.21 22.22
N GLN A 51 -8.54 -1.43 21.81
CA GLN A 51 -9.72 -1.14 22.65
C GLN A 51 -10.49 -2.42 23.01
N ASN A 52 -10.47 -3.42 22.14
CA ASN A 52 -11.09 -4.73 22.37
C ASN A 52 -10.17 -5.73 23.07
N GLY A 53 -9.02 -5.31 23.62
CA GLY A 53 -8.13 -6.16 24.41
C GLY A 53 -7.42 -7.28 23.63
N PHE A 54 -7.20 -7.09 22.32
CA PHE A 54 -6.53 -8.07 21.45
C PHE A 54 -7.12 -9.48 21.50
N GLN A 55 -8.42 -9.59 21.70
CA GLN A 55 -9.12 -10.88 21.74
C GLN A 55 -8.84 -11.74 20.50
N THR A 56 -8.53 -13.01 20.75
CA THR A 56 -8.31 -14.04 19.73
C THR A 56 -9.39 -15.12 19.83
N GLY A 57 -9.86 -15.64 18.70
CA GLY A 57 -10.95 -16.62 18.66
C GLY A 57 -12.33 -16.00 18.39
N THR A 58 -13.39 -16.79 18.52
CA THR A 58 -14.77 -16.33 18.30
C THR A 58 -15.27 -15.48 19.48
N PRO A 59 -15.99 -14.37 19.22
CA PRO A 59 -16.55 -13.55 20.28
C PRO A 59 -17.60 -14.34 21.08
N LYS A 60 -17.70 -14.03 22.38
CA LYS A 60 -18.65 -14.67 23.29
C LYS A 60 -20.08 -14.46 22.78
N GLY A 61 -20.80 -15.55 22.48
CA GLY A 61 -22.18 -15.52 21.97
C GLY A 61 -22.33 -15.50 20.44
N ALA A 62 -21.26 -15.71 19.67
CA ALA A 62 -21.34 -15.84 18.21
C ALA A 62 -22.22 -17.04 17.80
N ARG A 63 -23.20 -16.83 16.92
CA ARG A 63 -23.96 -17.91 16.26
C ARG A 63 -23.15 -18.43 15.07
N GLY A 64 -22.33 -19.47 15.31
CA GLY A 64 -21.51 -20.15 14.29
C GLY A 64 -20.83 -21.39 14.86
N PRO A 65 -20.32 -22.33 14.02
CA PRO A 65 -19.79 -23.60 14.49
C PRO A 65 -18.59 -23.39 15.42
N THR A 66 -18.70 -23.95 16.62
CA THR A 66 -17.74 -23.84 17.71
C THR A 66 -16.69 -24.93 17.64
N LYS A 67 -15.81 -24.96 16.62
CA LYS A 67 -14.51 -25.64 16.74
C LYS A 67 -13.62 -25.44 15.53
N ARG A 68 -12.33 -25.31 15.85
CA ARG A 68 -11.19 -25.59 15.00
C ARG A 68 -11.05 -27.11 14.97
N GLU A 69 -11.22 -27.75 13.81
CA GLU A 69 -10.77 -29.12 13.61
C GLU A 69 -9.39 -29.06 12.93
N ALA A 70 -8.41 -29.70 13.58
CA ALA A 70 -6.99 -29.85 13.24
C ALA A 70 -6.20 -28.58 12.89
#